data_AF-A0A2W2E7M2-F1
#
_entry.id   AF-A0A2W2E7M2-F1
#
_cell.length_a   1.000
_cell.length_b   1.000
_cell.length_c   1.000
_cell.angle_alpha   90.00
_cell.angle_beta   90.00
_cell.angle_gamma   90.00
#
_symmetry.space_group_name_H-M   'P 1'
#
loop_
_entity.id
_entity.type
_entity.pdbx_description
1 polymer ?
#
loop_
_entity_poly.entity_id
_entity_poly.type
_entity_poly.pdbx_seq_one_letter_code
_entity_poly.pdbx_strand_id
1 'polypeptide(L)'
;MGRKATIDREELARLVAEGMSVQELAAHFGVSESGVLQAKRAAGLVKPMLDHSAAVPWKLARAHSQSGPATNLRNLSAAAQGKPPAAERLNTALRWAQRLVDSGLDVRYDPGEGFSEVPAPPEGSHVAKVLAAARKGLEGH
;
A
#
# COMPACT_ATOMS: atom_id res chain seq x y z
N MET A 1 34.46 -27.97 4.30
CA MET A 1 33.19 -27.56 4.94
C MET A 1 33.15 -26.04 5.00
N GLY A 2 32.41 -25.39 4.10
CA GLY A 2 32.28 -23.93 4.08
C GLY A 2 31.32 -23.47 5.16
N ARG A 3 31.76 -22.58 6.06
CA ARG A 3 30.93 -21.95 7.08
C ARG A 3 29.75 -21.26 6.36
N LYS A 4 28.50 -21.59 6.71
CA LYS A 4 27.34 -20.81 6.23
C LYS A 4 27.58 -19.35 6.67
N ALA A 5 27.60 -18.42 5.72
CA ALA A 5 27.60 -17.01 6.03
C ALA A 5 26.32 -16.71 6.82
N THR A 6 26.47 -16.47 8.12
CA THR A 6 25.35 -16.11 8.99
C THR A 6 25.29 -14.59 9.03
N ILE A 7 24.16 -14.02 8.63
CA ILE A 7 23.91 -12.59 8.74
C ILE A 7 23.77 -12.27 10.24
N ASP A 8 24.64 -11.43 10.77
CA ASP A 8 24.51 -10.91 12.12
C ASP A 8 23.28 -9.98 12.21
N ARG A 9 22.42 -10.21 13.19
CA ARG A 9 21.12 -9.53 13.30
C ARG A 9 21.28 -8.07 13.75
N GLU A 10 22.21 -7.80 14.67
CA GLU A 10 22.42 -6.46 15.21
C GLU A 10 23.06 -5.57 14.15
N GLU A 11 24.05 -6.11 13.45
CA GLU A 11 24.71 -5.40 12.35
C GLU A 11 23.74 -5.17 11.18
N LEU A 12 22.91 -6.17 10.84
CA LEU A 12 21.86 -6.00 9.84
C LEU A 12 20.89 -4.86 10.22
N ALA A 13 20.50 -4.77 11.49
CA ALA A 13 19.62 -3.70 11.97
C ALA A 13 20.27 -2.32 11.85
N ARG A 14 21.55 -2.21 12.24
CA ARG A 14 22.34 -0.97 12.14
C ARG A 14 22.44 -0.50 10.68
N LEU A 15 22.86 -1.37 9.77
CA LEU A 15 23.05 -1.02 8.35
C LEU A 15 21.72 -0.70 7.65
N VAL A 16 20.62 -1.37 8.03
CA VAL A 16 19.28 -1.01 7.54
C VAL A 16 18.86 0.38 8.04
N ALA A 17 19.18 0.73 9.28
CA ALA A 17 18.90 2.06 9.83
C ALA A 17 19.74 3.16 9.15
N GLU A 18 20.96 2.83 8.73
CA GLU A 18 21.82 3.70 7.91
C GLU A 18 21.35 3.85 6.46
N GLY A 19 20.28 3.14 6.07
CA GLY A 19 19.66 3.28 4.75
C GLY A 19 20.27 2.40 3.66
N MET A 20 21.12 1.44 4.02
CA MET A 20 21.79 0.55 3.07
C MET A 20 20.75 -0.29 2.28
N SER A 21 20.91 -0.34 0.96
CA SER A 21 20.04 -1.10 0.05
C SER A 21 20.22 -2.61 0.22
N VAL A 22 19.26 -3.39 -0.26
CA VAL A 22 19.33 -4.86 -0.20
C VAL A 22 20.55 -5.41 -0.95
N GLN A 23 20.93 -4.77 -2.06
CA GLN A 23 22.09 -5.14 -2.86
C GLN A 23 23.40 -4.88 -2.11
N GLU A 24 23.53 -3.72 -1.46
CA GLU A 24 24.71 -3.38 -0.65
C GLU A 24 24.84 -4.28 0.57
N LEU A 25 23.73 -4.59 1.24
CA LEU A 25 23.69 -5.56 2.35
C LEU A 25 24.12 -6.96 1.88
N ALA A 26 23.68 -7.39 0.70
CA ALA A 26 24.05 -8.68 0.12
C ALA A 26 25.56 -8.78 -0.12
N ALA A 27 26.15 -7.70 -0.66
CA ALA A 27 27.59 -7.59 -0.84
C ALA A 27 28.34 -7.55 0.51
N HIS A 28 27.84 -6.80 1.49
CA HIS A 28 28.44 -6.68 2.82
C HIS A 28 28.51 -8.03 3.55
N PHE A 29 27.41 -8.81 3.53
CA PHE A 29 27.34 -10.10 4.21
C PHE A 29 27.82 -11.29 3.37
N GLY A 30 28.13 -11.08 2.09
CA GLY A 30 28.54 -12.16 1.18
C GLY A 30 27.42 -13.19 0.93
N VAL A 31 26.17 -12.74 0.86
CA VAL A 31 24.97 -13.58 0.68
C VAL A 31 24.14 -13.10 -0.50
N SER A 32 23.11 -13.86 -0.90
CA SER A 32 22.15 -13.40 -1.91
C SER A 32 21.21 -12.32 -1.36
N GLU A 33 20.66 -11.49 -2.25
CA GLU A 33 19.59 -10.54 -1.91
C GLU A 33 18.37 -11.23 -1.30
N SER A 34 18.03 -12.44 -1.78
CA SER A 34 16.96 -13.25 -1.20
C SER A 34 17.25 -13.65 0.25
N GLY A 35 18.51 -13.96 0.58
CA GLY A 35 18.96 -14.24 1.94
C GLY A 35 18.85 -13.02 2.85
N VAL A 36 19.24 -11.83 2.36
CA VAL A 36 19.05 -10.56 3.07
C VAL A 36 17.57 -10.30 3.34
N LEU A 37 16.70 -10.47 2.33
CA LEU A 37 15.26 -10.27 2.50
C LEU A 37 14.65 -11.23 3.53
N GLN A 38 15.09 -12.50 3.57
CA GLN A 38 14.68 -13.45 4.60
C GLN A 38 15.16 -13.05 5.99
N ALA A 39 16.42 -12.63 6.12
CA ALA A 39 16.98 -12.18 7.40
C ALA A 39 16.30 -10.91 7.90
N LYS A 40 16.03 -9.92 7.03
CA LYS A 40 15.25 -8.72 7.39
C LYS A 40 13.85 -9.09 7.90
N ARG A 41 13.16 -10.05 7.25
CA ARG A 41 11.84 -10.52 7.71
C ARG A 41 11.93 -11.20 9.08
N ALA A 42 12.86 -12.13 9.24
CA ALA A 42 13.08 -12.84 10.51
C ALA A 42 13.46 -11.89 11.66
N ALA A 43 14.17 -10.80 11.34
CA ALA A 43 14.58 -9.80 12.30
C ALA A 43 13.49 -8.75 12.63
N GLY A 44 12.36 -8.75 11.92
CA GLY A 44 11.31 -7.72 12.07
C GLY A 44 11.66 -6.37 11.42
N LEU A 45 12.69 -6.34 10.56
CA LEU A 45 13.22 -5.13 9.91
C LEU A 45 12.50 -4.78 8.60
N VAL A 46 11.47 -5.54 8.22
CA VAL A 46 10.64 -5.23 7.06
C VAL A 46 9.47 -4.40 7.53
N LYS A 47 9.31 -3.20 6.95
CA LYS A 47 8.11 -2.39 7.18
C LYS A 47 6.87 -3.21 6.80
N PRO A 48 5.86 -3.33 7.68
CA PRO A 48 4.60 -3.96 7.32
C PRO A 48 4.06 -3.32 6.05
N MET A 49 3.80 -4.14 5.03
CA MET A 49 3.13 -3.69 3.82
C MET A 49 1.73 -3.24 4.20
N LEU A 50 1.27 -2.13 3.62
CA LEU A 50 -0.11 -1.72 3.74
C LEU A 50 -1.01 -2.77 3.08
N ASP A 51 -2.09 -3.14 3.76
CA ASP A 51 -3.11 -4.00 3.17
C ASP A 51 -4.18 -3.13 2.51
N HIS A 52 -4.31 -3.26 1.20
CA HIS A 52 -5.28 -2.51 0.41
C HIS A 52 -6.50 -3.33 0.00
N SER A 53 -6.60 -4.59 0.43
CA SER A 53 -7.66 -5.52 0.04
C SER A 53 -9.06 -4.97 0.31
N ALA A 54 -9.25 -4.30 1.45
CA ALA A 54 -10.52 -3.68 1.81
C ALA A 54 -10.90 -2.47 0.92
N ALA A 55 -9.93 -1.75 0.35
CA ALA A 55 -10.20 -0.60 -0.51
C ALA A 55 -10.23 -0.98 -1.99
N VAL A 56 -9.47 -2.00 -2.38
CA VAL A 56 -9.40 -2.55 -3.74
C VAL A 56 -9.67 -4.05 -3.67
N PRO A 57 -10.95 -4.47 -3.51
CA PRO A 57 -11.30 -5.88 -3.35
C PRO A 57 -11.17 -6.69 -4.65
N TRP A 58 -11.01 -6.02 -5.79
CA TRP A 58 -10.88 -6.65 -7.09
C TRP A 58 -9.46 -7.09 -7.39
N LYS A 59 -9.32 -8.23 -8.08
CA LYS A 59 -8.07 -8.63 -8.72
C LYS A 59 -7.87 -7.80 -10.00
N LEU A 60 -7.12 -6.71 -9.88
CA LEU A 60 -6.89 -5.79 -11.01
C LEU A 60 -5.98 -6.40 -12.07
N ALA A 61 -6.39 -6.30 -13.33
CA ALA A 61 -5.52 -6.45 -14.49
C ALA A 61 -4.34 -5.47 -14.41
N ARG A 62 -3.16 -5.91 -14.85
CA ARG A 62 -1.92 -5.12 -14.77
C ARG A 62 -2.08 -3.72 -15.39
N ALA A 63 -2.77 -3.63 -16.52
CA ALA A 63 -3.04 -2.36 -17.21
C ALA A 63 -3.84 -1.36 -16.36
N HIS A 64 -4.74 -1.85 -15.48
CA HIS A 64 -5.62 -1.00 -14.66
C HIS A 64 -5.07 -0.76 -13.25
N SER A 65 -3.96 -1.42 -12.90
CA SER A 65 -3.36 -1.39 -11.56
C SER A 65 -2.91 0.01 -11.13
N GLN A 66 -2.56 0.87 -12.09
CA GLN A 66 -2.14 2.27 -11.87
C GLN A 66 -3.17 3.28 -12.41
N SER A 67 -4.42 2.85 -12.63
CA SER A 67 -5.50 3.77 -13.01
C SER A 67 -5.78 4.79 -11.91
N GLY A 68 -6.43 5.90 -12.27
CA GLY A 68 -6.83 6.95 -11.31
C GLY A 68 -7.63 6.40 -10.12
N PRO A 69 -8.75 5.67 -10.34
CA PRO A 69 -9.53 5.07 -9.27
C PRO A 69 -8.72 4.10 -8.39
N ALA A 70 -7.92 3.22 -8.98
CA ALA A 70 -7.07 2.29 -8.22
C ALA A 70 -6.06 3.02 -7.34
N THR A 71 -5.44 4.08 -7.86
CA THR A 71 -4.47 4.89 -7.13
C THR A 71 -5.13 5.67 -6.00
N ASN A 72 -6.29 6.28 -6.26
CA ASN A 72 -7.03 7.03 -5.25
C ASN A 72 -7.51 6.13 -4.10
N LEU A 73 -8.04 4.94 -4.41
CA LEU A 73 -8.45 3.96 -3.39
C LEU A 73 -7.28 3.54 -2.50
N ARG A 74 -6.09 3.30 -3.07
CA ARG A 74 -4.89 2.97 -2.28
C ARG A 74 -4.41 4.14 -1.42
N ASN A 75 -4.46 5.37 -1.94
CA ASN A 75 -4.10 6.57 -1.17
C ASN A 75 -5.03 6.75 0.04
N LEU A 76 -6.34 6.57 -0.14
CA LEU A 76 -7.31 6.61 0.96
C LEU A 76 -7.09 5.47 1.95
N SER A 77 -6.81 4.26 1.46
CA SER A 77 -6.49 3.10 2.30
C SER A 77 -5.22 3.30 3.13
N ALA A 78 -4.20 3.96 2.57
CA ALA A 78 -2.98 4.29 3.28
C ALA A 78 -3.24 5.30 4.41
N ALA A 79 -4.07 6.32 4.16
CA ALA A 79 -4.53 7.24 5.19
C ALA A 79 -5.36 6.54 6.28
N ALA A 80 -6.26 5.62 5.91
CA ALA A 80 -7.05 4.84 6.86
C ALA A 80 -6.18 3.95 7.79
N GLN A 81 -4.97 3.59 7.34
CA GLN A 81 -3.99 2.79 8.08
C GLN A 81 -2.92 3.66 8.77
N GLY A 82 -3.11 4.97 8.82
CA GLY A 82 -2.21 5.87 9.54
C GLY A 82 -0.92 6.23 8.84
N LYS A 83 -0.82 5.95 7.54
CA LYS A 83 0.35 6.27 6.71
C LYS A 83 -0.11 7.05 5.49
N PRO A 84 -0.65 8.27 5.67
CA PRO A 84 -1.13 9.05 4.54
C PRO A 84 0.01 9.32 3.54
N PRO A 85 -0.29 9.31 2.22
CA PRO A 85 0.69 9.72 1.22
C PRO A 85 0.94 11.23 1.30
N ALA A 86 1.82 11.75 0.44
CA ALA A 86 2.03 13.19 0.30
C ALA A 86 0.70 13.95 0.11
N ALA A 87 0.61 15.14 0.71
CA ALA A 87 -0.63 15.90 0.83
C ALA A 87 -1.37 16.10 -0.50
N GLU A 88 -0.65 16.39 -1.59
CA GLU A 88 -1.24 16.56 -2.92
C GLU A 88 -2.00 15.32 -3.41
N ARG A 89 -1.40 14.12 -3.21
CA ARG A 89 -2.01 12.84 -3.60
C ARG A 89 -3.20 12.51 -2.71
N LEU A 90 -3.07 12.76 -1.41
CA LEU A 90 -4.16 12.57 -0.45
C LEU A 90 -5.35 13.48 -0.79
N ASN A 91 -5.11 14.78 -0.98
CA ASN A 91 -6.14 15.76 -1.31
C ASN A 91 -6.86 15.45 -2.62
N THR A 92 -6.13 14.94 -3.61
CA THR A 92 -6.72 14.49 -4.87
C THR A 92 -7.66 13.31 -4.65
N ALA A 93 -7.22 12.30 -3.88
CA ALA A 93 -8.04 11.13 -3.58
C ALA A 93 -9.27 11.47 -2.74
N LEU A 94 -9.13 12.36 -1.74
CA LEU A 94 -10.23 12.85 -0.91
C LEU A 94 -11.28 13.61 -1.74
N ARG A 95 -10.85 14.55 -2.60
CA ARG A 95 -11.77 15.32 -3.47
C ARG A 95 -12.49 14.41 -4.46
N TRP A 96 -11.77 13.44 -5.04
CA TRP A 96 -12.37 12.47 -5.94
C TRP A 96 -13.46 11.65 -5.23
N ALA A 97 -13.15 11.05 -4.08
CA ALA A 97 -14.11 10.23 -3.35
C ALA A 97 -15.31 11.06 -2.86
N GLN A 98 -15.07 12.26 -2.36
CA GLN A 98 -16.14 13.16 -1.92
C GLN A 98 -17.09 13.51 -3.07
N ARG A 99 -16.57 13.83 -4.26
CA ARG A 99 -17.41 14.10 -5.44
C ARG A 99 -18.32 12.91 -5.77
N LEU A 100 -17.79 11.68 -5.74
CA LEU A 100 -18.59 10.48 -6.01
C LEU A 100 -19.73 10.37 -5.00
N VAL A 101 -19.42 10.49 -3.71
CA VAL A 101 -20.40 10.39 -2.63
C VAL A 101 -21.48 11.46 -2.76
N ASP A 102 -21.10 12.72 -2.97
CA ASP A 102 -22.05 13.84 -3.13
C ASP A 102 -22.95 13.68 -4.36
N SER A 103 -22.44 13.01 -5.39
CA SER A 103 -23.20 12.74 -6.62
C SER A 103 -24.04 11.46 -6.56
N GLY A 104 -24.06 10.75 -5.42
CA GLY A 104 -24.72 9.46 -5.31
C GLY A 104 -24.09 8.37 -6.20
N LEU A 105 -22.79 8.46 -6.44
CA LEU A 105 -22.01 7.54 -7.27
C LEU A 105 -21.09 6.63 -6.45
N ASP A 106 -20.72 5.53 -7.05
CA ASP A 106 -19.71 4.57 -6.58
C ASP A 106 -18.85 4.09 -7.77
N VAL A 107 -17.95 3.13 -7.54
CA VAL A 107 -17.16 2.51 -8.59
C VAL A 107 -17.45 1.02 -8.72
N ARG A 108 -17.48 0.55 -9.96
CA ARG A 108 -17.32 -0.86 -10.31
C ARG A 108 -15.98 -1.09 -11.00
N TYR A 109 -15.54 -2.34 -11.01
CA TYR A 109 -14.39 -2.77 -11.79
C TYR A 109 -14.76 -3.96 -12.65
N ASP A 110 -14.41 -3.86 -13.92
CA ASP A 110 -14.42 -4.96 -14.87
C ASP A 110 -12.98 -5.22 -15.39
N PRO A 111 -12.50 -6.47 -15.50
CA PRO A 111 -11.16 -6.75 -16.00
C PRO A 111 -10.89 -6.30 -17.44
N GLY A 112 -11.91 -6.30 -18.30
CA GLY A 112 -11.83 -5.90 -19.70
C GLY A 112 -11.99 -4.39 -19.91
N GLU A 113 -12.89 -3.75 -19.15
CA GLU A 113 -13.20 -2.31 -19.31
C GLU A 113 -12.45 -1.41 -18.31
N GLY A 114 -12.03 -1.94 -17.17
CA GLY A 114 -11.43 -1.17 -16.08
C GLY A 114 -12.45 -0.62 -15.10
N PHE A 115 -12.13 0.53 -14.50
CA PHE A 115 -12.99 1.18 -13.53
C PHE A 115 -13.99 2.09 -14.22
N SER A 116 -15.24 2.07 -13.76
CA SER A 116 -16.27 3.02 -14.17
C SER A 116 -17.07 3.51 -12.97
N GLU A 117 -17.55 4.75 -13.05
CA GLU A 117 -18.50 5.31 -12.09
C GLU A 117 -19.89 4.74 -12.36
N VAL A 118 -20.61 4.38 -11.30
CA VAL A 118 -21.96 3.82 -11.35
C VAL A 118 -22.82 4.45 -10.25
N PRO A 119 -24.16 4.44 -10.36
CA PRO A 119 -25.02 4.81 -9.25
C PRO A 119 -24.67 4.01 -7.99
N ALA A 120 -24.62 4.68 -6.84
CA ALA A 120 -24.36 4.02 -5.57
C ALA A 120 -25.46 3.00 -5.25
N PRO A 121 -25.11 1.78 -4.78
CA PRO A 121 -26.11 0.80 -4.40
C PRO A 121 -26.93 1.26 -3.20
N PRO A 122 -28.22 0.87 -3.10
CA PRO A 122 -29.05 1.13 -1.91
C PRO A 122 -28.45 0.56 -0.61
N GLU A 123 -27.76 -0.58 -0.69
CA GLU A 123 -27.03 -1.21 0.42
C GLU A 123 -25.77 -0.46 0.87
N GLY A 124 -25.40 0.60 0.15
CA GLY A 124 -24.35 1.54 0.53
C GLY A 124 -23.12 1.51 -0.38
N SER A 125 -22.52 2.68 -0.57
CA SER A 125 -21.35 2.90 -1.43
C SER A 125 -20.04 2.37 -0.83
N HIS A 126 -19.27 1.66 -1.63
CA HIS A 126 -17.91 1.23 -1.35
C HIS A 126 -16.98 2.43 -1.17
N VAL A 127 -17.00 3.40 -2.10
CA VAL A 127 -16.20 4.62 -2.00
C VAL A 127 -16.53 5.42 -0.74
N ALA A 128 -17.81 5.50 -0.34
CA ALA A 128 -18.20 6.15 0.90
C ALA A 128 -17.57 5.48 2.14
N LYS A 129 -17.58 4.13 2.18
CA LYS A 129 -16.94 3.35 3.27
C LYS A 129 -15.43 3.61 3.33
N VAL A 130 -14.75 3.60 2.18
CA VAL A 130 -13.30 3.87 2.08
C VAL A 130 -12.98 5.30 2.50
N LEU A 131 -13.77 6.29 2.08
CA LEU A 131 -13.61 7.68 2.46
C LEU A 131 -13.78 7.90 3.97
N ALA A 132 -14.81 7.29 4.57
CA ALA A 132 -15.06 7.37 6.00
C ALA A 132 -13.90 6.76 6.81
N ALA A 133 -13.38 5.60 6.37
CA ALA A 133 -12.22 4.97 6.99
C ALA A 133 -10.96 5.85 6.90
N ALA A 134 -10.73 6.49 5.74
CA ALA A 134 -9.61 7.41 5.55
C ALA A 134 -9.69 8.62 6.49
N ARG A 135 -10.87 9.23 6.63
CA ARG A 135 -11.09 10.36 7.55
C ARG A 135 -10.83 9.98 9.00
N LYS A 136 -11.39 8.85 9.44
CA LYS A 136 -11.15 8.32 10.78
C LYS A 136 -9.66 8.07 11.04
N GLY A 137 -8.94 7.54 10.05
CA GLY A 137 -7.49 7.37 10.13
C GLY A 137 -6.74 8.68 10.32
N LEU A 138 -7.17 9.75 9.65
CA LEU A 138 -6.54 11.08 9.79
C LEU A 138 -6.84 11.77 11.13
N GLU A 139 -7.95 11.45 11.79
CA GLU A 139 -8.29 11.97 13.13
C GLU A 139 -7.52 11.27 14.26
N GLY A 140 -7.03 10.05 14.01
CA GLY A 140 -6.33 9.21 15.00
C GLY A 140 -4.82 9.41 15.08
N HIS A 141 -4.26 10.40 14.37
CA HIS A 141 -2.84 10.75 14.32
C HIS A 141 -2.61 12.22 14.59
#